data_AF-I7A2L5-F1
#
_entry.id   AF-I7A2L5-F1
#
_cell.length_a   1.000
_cell.length_b   1.000
_cell.length_c   1.000
_cell.angle_alpha   90.00
_cell.angle_beta   90.00
_cell.angle_gamma   90.00
#
_symmetry.space_group_name_H-M   'P 1'
#
loop_
_entity.id
_entity.type
_entity.pdbx_description
1 polymer ?
#
loop_
_entity_poly.entity_id
_entity_poly.type
_entity_poly.pdbx_seq_one_letter_code
_entity_poly.pdbx_strand_id
1 'polypeptide(L)'
;MDIDLKNKLTAMNQLMDLLTKQLDSINFDNFDDKFQEALESMMVIQKLKKDVCAKLGKEYFEKNEPEILLKAKLIEEKYDNIVERFKNELKKVEKEISALNSQRKIVNYIR
;
A
#
# COMPACT_ATOMS: atom_id res chain seq x y z
N MET A 1 -8.63 4.50 30.97
CA MET A 1 -8.81 4.34 29.51
C MET A 1 -9.95 3.37 29.29
N ASP A 2 -10.94 3.76 28.50
CA ASP A 2 -12.10 2.91 28.17
C ASP A 2 -11.62 1.60 27.52
N ILE A 3 -12.14 0.45 27.96
CA ILE A 3 -11.75 -0.89 27.50
C ILE A 3 -12.01 -1.01 25.98
N ASP A 4 -13.08 -0.39 25.48
CA ASP A 4 -13.41 -0.31 24.04
C ASP A 4 -12.29 0.39 23.24
N LEU A 5 -11.79 1.50 23.76
CA LEU A 5 -10.73 2.29 23.11
C LEU A 5 -9.40 1.56 23.08
N LYS A 6 -9.05 0.87 24.17
CA LYS A 6 -7.84 0.04 24.21
C LYS A 6 -7.92 -1.10 23.19
N ASN A 7 -9.06 -1.78 23.11
CA ASN A 7 -9.29 -2.85 22.14
C ASN A 7 -9.18 -2.34 20.69
N LYS A 8 -9.71 -1.14 20.40
CA LYS A 8 -9.60 -0.52 19.07
C LYS A 8 -8.17 -0.17 18.69
N LEU A 9 -7.37 0.32 19.63
CA LEU A 9 -5.95 0.59 19.37
C LEU A 9 -5.16 -0.69 19.12
N THR A 10 -5.40 -1.75 19.90
CA THR A 10 -4.80 -3.06 19.67
C THR A 10 -5.19 -3.63 18.31
N ALA A 11 -6.49 -3.58 17.96
CA ALA A 11 -6.97 -4.03 16.66
C ALA A 11 -6.35 -3.23 15.50
N MET A 12 -6.23 -1.92 15.65
CA MET A 12 -5.58 -1.06 14.65
C MET A 12 -4.11 -1.45 14.45
N ASN A 13 -3.38 -1.72 15.54
CA ASN A 13 -1.97 -2.13 15.46
C ASN A 13 -1.82 -3.50 14.76
N GLN A 14 -2.69 -4.47 15.09
CA GLN A 14 -2.73 -5.77 14.43
C GLN A 14 -3.06 -5.67 12.94
N LEU A 15 -3.99 -4.79 12.57
CA LEU A 15 -4.33 -4.53 11.17
C LEU A 15 -3.19 -3.86 10.42
N MET A 16 -2.43 -2.95 11.06
CA MET A 16 -1.23 -2.38 10.46
C MET A 16 -0.15 -3.43 10.21
N ASP A 17 0.02 -4.40 11.12
CA ASP A 17 0.94 -5.52 10.93
C ASP A 17 0.49 -6.44 9.79
N LEU A 18 -0.81 -6.71 9.69
CA LEU A 18 -1.38 -7.46 8.57
C LEU A 18 -1.16 -6.73 7.25
N LEU A 19 -1.48 -5.43 7.20
CA LEU A 19 -1.32 -4.60 6.01
C LEU A 19 0.14 -4.58 5.55
N THR A 20 1.09 -4.47 6.47
CA THR A 20 2.52 -4.53 6.15
C THR A 20 2.88 -5.85 5.45
N LYS A 21 2.41 -6.99 5.99
CA LYS A 21 2.65 -8.30 5.38
C LYS A 21 1.95 -8.46 4.03
N GLN A 22 0.74 -7.92 3.88
CA GLN A 22 0.01 -7.94 2.62
C GLN A 22 0.81 -7.18 1.55
N LEU A 23 1.27 -5.96 1.85
CA LEU A 23 2.10 -5.16 0.94
C LEU A 23 3.40 -5.87 0.57
N ASP A 24 4.06 -6.54 1.52
CA ASP A 24 5.29 -7.29 1.26
C ASP A 24 5.08 -8.51 0.34
N SER A 25 3.86 -9.04 0.29
CA SER A 25 3.50 -10.18 -0.56
C SER A 25 3.12 -9.80 -2.00
N ILE A 26 3.00 -8.50 -2.30
CA ILE A 26 2.58 -8.01 -3.61
C ILE A 26 3.69 -8.24 -4.64
N ASN A 27 3.35 -8.97 -5.70
CA ASN A 27 4.16 -9.20 -6.89
C ASN A 27 3.32 -9.05 -8.16
N PHE A 28 3.91 -9.27 -9.33
CA PHE A 28 3.22 -9.04 -10.60
C PHE A 28 2.07 -10.02 -10.86
N ASP A 29 2.18 -11.25 -10.35
CA ASP A 29 1.20 -12.31 -10.60
C ASP A 29 -0.05 -12.16 -9.73
N ASN A 30 0.07 -11.52 -8.56
CA ASN A 30 -0.99 -11.39 -7.57
C ASN A 30 -1.37 -9.92 -7.28
N PHE A 31 -0.95 -8.98 -8.12
CA PHE A 31 -1.08 -7.55 -7.85
C PHE A 31 -2.54 -7.16 -7.61
N ASP A 32 -3.43 -7.48 -8.53
CA ASP A 32 -4.82 -7.03 -8.48
C ASP A 32 -5.51 -7.48 -7.18
N ASP A 33 -5.36 -8.76 -6.82
CA ASP A 33 -5.96 -9.33 -5.61
C ASP A 33 -5.32 -8.76 -4.35
N LYS A 34 -3.98 -8.79 -4.25
CA LYS A 34 -3.28 -8.41 -3.02
C LYS A 34 -3.27 -6.91 -2.76
N PHE A 35 -3.28 -6.11 -3.81
CA PHE A 35 -3.43 -4.67 -3.70
C PHE A 35 -4.84 -4.28 -3.27
N GLN A 36 -5.86 -4.95 -3.78
CA GLN A 36 -7.24 -4.75 -3.34
C GLN A 36 -7.43 -5.15 -1.87
N GLU A 37 -6.90 -6.30 -1.44
CA GLU A 37 -6.90 -6.71 -0.03
C GLU A 37 -6.20 -5.66 0.87
N ALA A 38 -5.07 -5.11 0.42
CA ALA A 38 -4.33 -4.09 1.16
C ALA A 38 -5.14 -2.77 1.27
N LEU A 39 -5.82 -2.36 0.19
CA LEU A 39 -6.70 -1.19 0.18
C LEU A 39 -7.86 -1.34 1.18
N GLU A 40 -8.50 -2.50 1.22
CA GLU A 40 -9.58 -2.79 2.16
C GLU A 40 -9.10 -2.73 3.62
N SER A 41 -7.96 -3.35 3.93
CA SER A 41 -7.31 -3.25 5.23
C SER A 41 -7.04 -1.79 5.62
N MET A 42 -6.54 -0.98 4.67
CA MET A 42 -6.26 0.44 4.90
C MET A 42 -7.53 1.25 5.19
N MET A 43 -8.65 0.96 4.50
CA MET A 43 -9.93 1.61 4.76
C MET A 43 -10.44 1.31 6.18
N VAL A 44 -10.30 0.06 6.65
CA VAL A 44 -10.67 -0.32 8.01
C VAL A 44 -9.81 0.40 9.04
N ILE A 45 -8.49 0.47 8.83
CA ILE A 45 -7.56 1.21 9.69
C ILE A 45 -7.94 2.69 9.76
N GLN A 46 -8.25 3.32 8.62
CA GLN A 46 -8.67 4.73 8.60
C GLN A 46 -9.97 4.97 9.37
N LYS A 47 -10.92 4.04 9.31
CA LYS A 47 -12.16 4.13 10.09
C LYS A 47 -11.88 4.06 11.58
N LEU A 48 -11.09 3.07 12.03
CA LEU A 48 -10.66 2.95 13.42
C LEU A 48 -9.91 4.19 13.91
N LYS A 49 -9.00 4.72 13.09
CA LYS A 49 -8.29 5.96 13.39
C LYS A 49 -9.25 7.12 13.60
N LYS A 50 -10.24 7.31 12.72
CA LYS A 50 -11.23 8.38 12.86
C LYS A 50 -12.02 8.23 14.16
N ASP A 51 -12.47 7.02 14.48
CA ASP A 51 -13.24 6.75 15.70
C ASP A 51 -12.41 7.01 16.97
N VAL A 52 -11.14 6.61 16.99
CA VAL A 52 -10.24 6.83 18.12
C VAL A 52 -9.85 8.32 18.23
N CYS A 53 -9.51 8.98 17.11
CA CYS A 53 -9.21 10.41 17.09
C CYS A 53 -10.40 11.26 17.53
N ALA A 54 -11.64 10.86 17.20
CA ALA A 54 -12.84 11.57 17.64
C ALA A 54 -13.00 11.55 19.18
N LYS A 55 -12.52 10.50 19.84
CA LYS A 55 -12.60 10.35 21.31
C LYS A 55 -11.39 10.90 22.05
N LEU A 56 -10.17 10.69 21.54
CA LEU A 56 -8.92 11.02 22.24
C LEU A 56 -8.21 12.27 21.71
N GLY A 57 -8.62 12.78 20.55
CA GLY A 57 -7.90 13.82 19.84
C GLY A 57 -6.65 13.32 19.11
N LYS A 58 -6.15 14.13 18.17
CA LYS A 58 -4.97 13.78 17.38
C LYS A 58 -3.68 13.79 18.22
N GLU A 59 -3.58 14.73 19.15
CA GLU A 59 -2.42 14.91 20.04
C GLU A 59 -2.13 13.68 20.93
N TYR A 60 -3.16 12.88 21.22
CA TYR A 60 -2.99 11.64 21.98
C TYR A 60 -2.04 10.67 21.27
N PHE A 61 -2.18 10.51 19.95
CA PHE A 61 -1.35 9.61 19.17
C PHE A 61 0.11 10.02 19.14
N GLU A 62 0.37 11.33 19.01
CA GLU A 62 1.72 11.89 18.97
C GLU A 62 2.46 11.70 20.29
N LYS A 63 1.75 11.77 21.42
CA LYS A 63 2.35 11.66 22.76
C LYS A 63 2.41 10.23 23.30
N ASN A 64 1.42 9.39 23.00
CA ASN A 64 1.23 8.11 23.67
C ASN A 64 1.44 6.90 22.77
N GLU A 65 1.33 7.05 21.45
CA GLU A 65 1.39 5.94 20.49
C GLU A 65 2.40 6.22 19.34
N PRO A 66 3.67 6.58 19.63
CA PRO A 66 4.65 6.92 18.61
C PRO A 66 4.97 5.75 17.66
N GLU A 67 4.87 4.51 18.15
CA GLU A 67 5.08 3.30 17.33
C GLU A 67 4.04 3.18 16.21
N ILE A 68 2.78 3.52 16.48
CA ILE A 68 1.70 3.51 15.49
C ILE A 68 2.00 4.51 14.38
N LEU A 69 2.54 5.69 14.73
CA LEU A 69 2.94 6.71 13.76
C LEU A 69 4.13 6.24 12.90
N LEU A 70 5.09 5.56 13.51
CA LEU A 70 6.22 4.98 12.79
C LEU A 70 5.74 3.90 11.79
N LYS A 71 4.87 2.99 12.22
CA LYS A 71 4.28 1.97 11.35
C LYS A 71 3.50 2.59 10.19
N ALA A 72 2.73 3.63 10.45
CA ALA A 72 1.99 4.33 9.40
C ALA A 72 2.94 4.90 8.32
N LYS A 73 4.07 5.50 8.70
CA LYS A 73 5.08 5.98 7.76
C LYS A 73 5.73 4.85 6.95
N LEU A 74 6.04 3.73 7.60
CA LEU A 74 6.61 2.56 6.91
C LEU A 74 5.63 1.98 5.89
N ILE A 75 4.33 1.96 6.22
CA ILE A 75 3.28 1.51 5.30
C ILE A 75 3.17 2.46 4.10
N GLU A 76 3.21 3.78 4.34
CA GLU A 76 3.22 4.80 3.28
C GLU A 76 4.42 4.60 2.33
N GLU A 77 5.63 4.48 2.88
CA GLU A 77 6.85 4.26 2.10
C GLU A 77 6.78 2.96 1.29
N LYS A 78 6.26 1.87 1.88
CA LYS A 78 6.06 0.61 1.16
C LYS A 78 5.08 0.76 -0.01
N TYR A 79 4.00 1.50 0.20
CA TYR A 79 3.01 1.74 -0.84
C TYR A 79 3.61 2.52 -2.02
N ASP A 80 4.35 3.59 -1.72
CA ASP A 80 5.04 4.39 -2.74
C ASP A 80 6.06 3.56 -3.53
N ASN A 81 6.85 2.74 -2.84
CA ASN A 81 7.81 1.83 -3.47
C ASN A 81 7.14 0.81 -4.39
N ILE A 82 5.98 0.26 -3.99
CA ILE A 82 5.20 -0.66 -4.82
C ILE A 82 4.73 0.08 -6.07
N VAL A 83 4.08 1.23 -5.92
CA VAL A 83 3.59 2.02 -7.06
C VAL A 83 4.72 2.39 -8.02
N GLU A 84 5.86 2.82 -7.50
CA GLU A 84 7.03 3.17 -8.32
C GLU A 84 7.58 1.95 -9.07
N ARG A 85 7.71 0.80 -8.40
CA ARG A 85 8.18 -0.45 -9.03
C ARG A 85 7.30 -0.84 -10.21
N PHE A 86 5.98 -0.87 -10.02
CA PHE A 86 5.04 -1.24 -11.09
C PHE A 86 5.01 -0.22 -12.23
N LYS A 87 5.09 1.08 -11.91
CA LYS A 87 5.19 2.14 -12.92
C LYS A 87 6.45 2.00 -13.77
N ASN A 88 7.58 1.63 -13.17
CA ASN A 88 8.85 1.45 -13.88
C ASN A 88 8.81 0.22 -14.78
N GLU A 89 8.22 -0.89 -14.35
CA GLU A 89 8.04 -2.07 -15.20
C GLU A 89 7.09 -1.80 -16.37
N LEU A 90 5.97 -1.11 -16.14
CA LEU A 90 5.06 -0.73 -17.22
C LEU A 90 5.77 0.08 -18.31
N LYS A 91 6.60 1.05 -17.92
CA LYS A 91 7.44 1.82 -18.87
C LYS A 91 8.44 0.95 -19.64
N LYS A 92 9.00 -0.09 -19.02
CA LYS A 92 9.92 -1.01 -19.72
C LYS A 92 9.17 -1.83 -20.76
N VAL A 93 8.04 -2.42 -20.38
CA VAL A 93 7.18 -3.21 -21.27
C VAL A 93 6.69 -2.36 -22.45
N GLU A 94 6.26 -1.12 -22.21
CA GLU A 94 5.86 -0.20 -23.29
C GLU A 94 6.99 0.07 -24.29
N LYS A 95 8.22 0.27 -23.81
CA LYS A 95 9.40 0.46 -24.67
C LYS A 95 9.71 -0.79 -25.47
N GLU A 96 9.63 -1.97 -24.86
CA GLU A 96 9.86 -3.25 -25.53
C GLU A 96 8.82 -3.50 -26.63
N ILE A 97 7.53 -3.25 -26.34
CA ILE A 97 6.45 -3.34 -27.34
C ILE A 97 6.70 -2.37 -28.50
N SER A 98 7.09 -1.13 -28.21
CA SER A 98 7.39 -0.13 -29.23
C SER A 98 8.58 -0.53 -30.12
N ALA A 99 9.64 -1.09 -29.52
CA ALA A 99 10.81 -1.59 -30.24
C ALA A 99 10.43 -2.77 -31.15
N LEU A 100 9.68 -3.74 -30.65
CA LEU A 100 9.19 -4.89 -31.43
C LEU A 100 8.31 -4.45 -32.60
N ASN A 101 7.41 -3.50 -32.38
CA ASN A 101 6.56 -2.95 -33.45
C ASN A 101 7.38 -2.24 -34.52
N SER A 102 8.43 -1.51 -34.13
CA SER A 102 9.34 -0.85 -35.07
C SER A 102 10.14 -1.87 -35.88
N GLN A 103 10.64 -2.94 -35.25
CA GLN A 103 11.31 -4.04 -35.94
C GLN A 103 10.38 -4.76 -36.92
N ARG A 104 9.12 -5.07 -36.55
CA ARG A 104 8.14 -5.65 -37.48
C ARG A 104 7.88 -4.76 -38.70
N LYS A 105 7.78 -3.44 -38.51
CA LYS A 105 7.63 -2.50 -39.62
C LYS A 105 8.82 -2.54 -40.58
N ILE A 106 10.05 -2.59 -40.06
CA ILE A 106 11.27 -2.70 -40.87
C ILE A 106 11.28 -4.03 -41.65
N VAL A 107 11.02 -5.15 -40.97
CA VAL A 107 10.99 -6.48 -41.63
C VAL A 107 9.94 -6.54 -42.73
N ASN A 108 8.75 -5.96 -42.53
CA ASN A 108 7.72 -5.89 -43.56
C ASN A 108 8.07 -4.95 -44.72
N TYR A 109 8.93 -3.95 -44.52
CA TYR A 109 9.36 -3.02 -45.56
C TYR A 109 10.53 -3.56 -46.40
N ILE A 110 11.38 -4.40 -45.80
CA ILE A 110 12.53 -5.04 -46.48
C ILE A 110 12.07 -6.21 -47.37
N ARG A 111 10.90 -6.78 -47.10
CA ARG A 111 10.33 -7.91 -47.84
C ARG A 111 9.49 -7.46 -49.03
#